data_AF-A0A933F4B7-F1
#
_entry.id   AF-A0A933F4B7-F1
#
_cell.length_a   1.000
_cell.length_b   1.000
_cell.length_c   1.000
_cell.angle_alpha   90.00
_cell.angle_beta   90.00
_cell.angle_gamma   90.00
#
_symmetry.space_group_name_H-M   'P 1'
#
loop_
_entity.id
_entity.type
_entity.pdbx_description
1 polymer ?
#
loop_
_entity_poly.entity_id
_entity_poly.type
_entity_poly.pdbx_seq_one_letter_code
_entity_poly.pdbx_strand_id
1 'polypeptide(L)'
;MSLFEGRSQEGNFMDTLAELLRRLQSYKGRKIIIVLSTGIDTFSSYTQDDLFKFAKETQAVIYTVNVGAHLAQALEQYLPSPDREIFGVTLPSRGTFEQGRVRLMYLAKRTGGLFFDMRMPGDLGEIMDKIMSSARSQYHLSYIPSNRARDGQCRKIEVKLLDESGGQYKIQDLWDKKEKKKIEYTIRAPECRVAPAS
;
A
#
# COMPACT_ATOMS: atom_id res chain seq x y z
N MET A 1 22.43 -6.04 -31.33
CA MET A 1 23.42 -6.44 -30.31
C MET A 1 22.66 -6.78 -29.05
N SER A 2 22.70 -8.05 -28.68
CA SER A 2 21.86 -8.78 -27.72
C SER A 2 21.85 -8.17 -26.31
N LEU A 3 20.66 -7.87 -25.76
CA LEU A 3 20.42 -7.63 -24.32
C LEU A 3 19.09 -8.25 -23.84
N PHE A 4 18.73 -9.40 -24.41
CA PHE A 4 17.67 -10.25 -23.85
C PHE A 4 18.30 -11.57 -23.42
N GLU A 5 19.08 -11.51 -22.34
CA GLU A 5 19.40 -12.69 -21.56
C GLU A 5 18.23 -12.92 -20.61
N GLY A 6 17.43 -13.94 -20.94
CA GLY A 6 16.26 -14.33 -20.17
C GLY A 6 16.66 -14.74 -18.75
N ARG A 7 16.30 -13.91 -17.78
CA ARG A 7 16.09 -14.40 -16.41
C ARG A 7 14.69 -15.01 -16.34
N SER A 8 14.65 -16.26 -15.89
CA SER A 8 13.49 -17.12 -15.70
C SER A 8 12.22 -16.37 -15.26
N GLN A 9 11.12 -16.68 -15.94
CA GLN A 9 9.80 -16.08 -15.77
C GLN A 9 9.03 -16.62 -14.55
N GLU A 10 9.56 -16.40 -13.35
CA GLU A 10 8.73 -16.43 -12.14
C GLU A 10 8.77 -15.04 -11.52
N GLY A 11 7.81 -14.20 -11.93
CA GLY A 11 7.61 -12.90 -11.32
C GLY A 11 7.09 -13.08 -9.90
N ASN A 12 7.97 -13.21 -8.93
CA ASN A 12 7.58 -13.13 -7.52
C ASN A 12 6.99 -11.74 -7.24
N PHE A 13 6.07 -11.70 -6.28
CA PHE A 13 5.25 -10.51 -6.01
C PHE A 13 6.12 -9.28 -5.72
N MET A 14 7.17 -9.45 -4.91
CA MET A 14 8.02 -8.34 -4.48
C MET A 14 8.92 -7.85 -5.62
N ASP A 15 9.48 -8.76 -6.41
CA ASP A 15 10.32 -8.42 -7.56
C ASP A 15 9.54 -7.64 -8.62
N THR A 16 8.29 -8.06 -8.89
CA THR A 16 7.39 -7.36 -9.82
C THR A 16 7.10 -5.94 -9.36
N LEU A 17 6.80 -5.77 -8.07
CA LEU A 17 6.48 -4.46 -7.51
C LEU A 17 7.72 -3.55 -7.43
N ALA A 18 8.90 -4.11 -7.14
CA ALA A 18 10.16 -3.38 -7.16
C ALA A 18 10.50 -2.86 -8.57
N GLU A 19 10.39 -3.71 -9.58
CA GLU A 19 10.63 -3.33 -10.97
C GLU A 19 9.62 -2.26 -11.44
N LEU A 20 8.35 -2.40 -11.06
CA LEU A 20 7.32 -1.40 -11.34
C LEU A 20 7.68 -0.03 -10.73
N LEU A 21 8.07 -0.02 -9.45
CA LEU A 21 8.48 1.21 -8.77
C LEU A 21 9.68 1.86 -9.45
N ARG A 22 10.71 1.07 -9.81
CA ARG A 22 11.88 1.58 -10.53
C ARG A 22 11.50 2.21 -11.86
N ARG A 23 10.63 1.58 -12.64
CA ARG A 23 10.13 2.17 -13.90
C ARG A 23 9.38 3.48 -13.67
N LEU A 24 8.58 3.54 -12.61
CA LEU A 24 7.83 4.72 -12.22
C LEU A 24 8.72 5.87 -11.73
N GLN A 25 10.00 5.67 -11.38
CA GLN A 25 10.90 6.77 -10.99
C GLN A 25 11.02 7.83 -12.09
N SER A 26 11.07 7.41 -13.35
CA SER A 26 11.22 8.30 -14.51
C SER A 26 10.02 9.21 -14.78
N TYR A 27 8.83 8.84 -14.27
CA TYR A 27 7.61 9.59 -14.50
C TYR A 27 7.46 10.74 -13.51
N LYS A 28 7.08 11.92 -13.99
CA LYS A 28 6.74 13.07 -13.14
C LYS A 28 5.26 13.03 -12.73
N GLY A 29 4.96 13.58 -11.57
CA GLY A 29 3.60 13.69 -11.05
C GLY A 29 3.23 12.60 -10.06
N ARG A 30 1.95 12.57 -9.70
CA ARG A 30 1.41 11.68 -8.67
C ARG A 30 1.29 10.26 -9.20
N LYS A 31 1.88 9.31 -8.48
CA LYS A 31 1.90 7.89 -8.84
C LYS A 31 1.03 7.12 -7.88
N ILE A 32 0.10 6.35 -8.44
CA ILE A 32 -0.81 5.49 -7.70
C ILE A 32 -0.65 4.09 -8.26
N ILE A 33 -0.42 3.13 -7.37
CA ILE A 33 -0.33 1.71 -7.71
C ILE A 33 -1.49 1.02 -7.02
N ILE A 34 -2.27 0.26 -7.78
CA ILE A 34 -3.31 -0.60 -7.24
C ILE A 34 -2.84 -2.04 -7.42
N VAL A 35 -2.72 -2.76 -6.31
CA VAL A 35 -2.24 -4.14 -6.27
C VAL A 35 -3.41 -5.04 -5.93
N LEU A 36 -3.72 -5.98 -6.82
CA LEU A 36 -4.64 -7.08 -6.57
C LEU A 36 -3.79 -8.35 -6.46
N SER A 37 -3.65 -8.93 -5.27
CA SER A 37 -2.74 -10.06 -5.03
C SER A 37 -3.12 -10.85 -3.79
N THR A 38 -2.59 -12.08 -3.65
CA THR A 38 -2.62 -12.84 -2.39
C THR A 38 -1.53 -12.40 -1.41
N GLY A 39 -0.53 -11.64 -1.89
CA GLY A 39 0.63 -11.20 -1.10
C GLY A 39 1.62 -12.31 -0.76
N ILE A 40 1.35 -13.54 -1.18
CA ILE A 40 2.27 -14.67 -1.05
C ILE A 40 3.47 -14.39 -1.94
N ASP A 41 4.65 -14.61 -1.39
CA ASP A 41 5.92 -14.37 -2.04
C ASP A 41 6.88 -15.48 -1.59
N THR A 42 7.51 -16.15 -2.55
CA THR A 42 8.31 -17.37 -2.28
C THR A 42 9.80 -17.05 -2.29
N PHE A 43 10.35 -16.64 -3.44
CA PHE A 43 11.79 -16.45 -3.64
C PHE A 43 12.10 -15.10 -4.30
N SER A 44 11.65 -13.99 -3.70
CA SER A 44 12.04 -12.68 -4.19
C SER A 44 13.46 -12.30 -3.82
N SER A 45 14.12 -11.60 -4.74
CA SER A 45 15.43 -11.00 -4.50
C SER A 45 15.33 -9.72 -3.66
N TYR A 46 14.17 -9.05 -3.67
CA TYR A 46 13.92 -7.83 -2.90
C TYR A 46 13.21 -8.09 -1.57
N THR A 47 13.70 -7.41 -0.52
CA THR A 47 13.02 -7.41 0.78
C THR A 47 11.89 -6.39 0.82
N GLN A 48 11.04 -6.51 1.84
CA GLN A 48 9.98 -5.54 2.07
C GLN A 48 10.50 -4.14 2.39
N ASP A 49 11.65 -4.03 3.06
CA ASP A 49 12.28 -2.74 3.31
C ASP A 49 12.85 -2.10 2.04
N ASP A 50 13.35 -2.89 1.09
CA ASP A 50 13.82 -2.34 -0.18
C ASP A 50 12.67 -1.77 -1.01
N LEU A 51 11.54 -2.50 -1.05
CA LEU A 51 10.30 -2.00 -1.64
C LEU A 51 9.84 -0.69 -1.02
N PHE A 52 9.96 -0.55 0.29
CA PHE A 52 9.62 0.69 0.97
C PHE A 52 10.58 1.84 0.66
N LYS A 53 11.87 1.57 0.50
CA LYS A 53 12.83 2.58 0.01
C LYS A 53 12.42 3.04 -1.39
N PHE A 54 12.14 2.11 -2.31
CA PHE A 54 11.71 2.44 -3.67
C PHE A 54 10.38 3.20 -3.70
N ALA A 55 9.39 2.81 -2.89
CA ALA A 55 8.12 3.51 -2.78
C ALA A 55 8.29 4.94 -2.23
N LYS A 56 9.21 5.13 -1.27
CA LYS A 56 9.55 6.43 -0.71
C LYS A 56 10.24 7.35 -1.74
N GLU A 57 11.19 6.81 -2.50
CA GLU A 57 11.91 7.53 -3.55
C GLU A 57 10.99 7.92 -4.72
N THR A 58 10.14 7.00 -5.15
CA THR A 58 9.20 7.23 -6.25
C THR A 58 8.03 8.12 -5.86
N GLN A 59 7.78 8.29 -4.56
CA GLN A 59 6.59 8.94 -4.00
C GLN A 59 5.28 8.28 -4.44
N ALA A 60 5.31 6.98 -4.72
CA ALA A 60 4.12 6.23 -5.10
C ALA A 60 3.25 5.89 -3.88
N VAL A 61 1.93 6.04 -4.04
CA VAL A 61 0.94 5.58 -3.07
C VAL A 61 0.43 4.21 -3.53
N ILE A 62 0.51 3.21 -2.67
CA ILE A 62 0.14 1.83 -3.01
C ILE A 62 -1.17 1.47 -2.31
N TYR A 63 -2.18 1.13 -3.08
CA TYR A 63 -3.44 0.54 -2.62
C TYR A 63 -3.38 -0.97 -2.82
N THR A 64 -3.81 -1.75 -1.84
CA THR A 64 -3.74 -3.21 -1.91
C THR A 64 -5.12 -3.83 -1.68
N VAL A 65 -5.43 -4.82 -2.50
CA VAL A 65 -6.66 -5.63 -2.42
C VAL A 65 -6.21 -7.08 -2.33
N ASN A 66 -6.45 -7.69 -1.18
CA ASN A 66 -6.09 -9.06 -0.89
C ASN A 66 -7.16 -10.02 -1.42
N VAL A 67 -6.83 -10.76 -2.49
CA VAL A 67 -7.67 -11.86 -3.00
C VAL A 67 -7.42 -13.18 -2.27
N GLY A 68 -6.32 -13.25 -1.51
CA GLY A 68 -5.94 -14.40 -0.71
C GLY A 68 -6.96 -14.72 0.38
N ALA A 69 -7.70 -13.73 0.89
CA ALA A 69 -8.74 -13.95 1.89
C ALA A 69 -9.86 -14.86 1.36
N HIS A 70 -10.44 -14.52 0.21
CA HIS A 70 -11.45 -15.37 -0.45
C HIS A 70 -10.87 -16.73 -0.87
N LEU A 71 -9.64 -16.76 -1.40
CA LEU A 71 -9.00 -18.01 -1.82
C LEU A 71 -8.73 -18.96 -0.63
N ALA A 72 -8.24 -18.41 0.49
CA ALA A 72 -7.96 -19.18 1.69
C ALA A 72 -9.25 -19.76 2.31
N GLN A 73 -10.34 -18.99 2.28
CA GLN A 73 -11.65 -19.46 2.71
C GLN A 73 -12.20 -20.55 1.79
N ALA A 74 -12.10 -20.37 0.47
CA ALA A 74 -12.61 -21.34 -0.51
C ALA A 74 -11.84 -22.67 -0.48
N LEU A 75 -10.54 -22.62 -0.22
CA LEU A 75 -9.67 -23.79 -0.19
C LEU A 75 -9.45 -24.33 1.23
N GLU A 76 -10.15 -23.79 2.23
CA GLU A 76 -9.87 -24.02 3.64
C GLU A 76 -9.79 -25.51 4.03
N GLN A 77 -10.62 -26.35 3.39
CA GLN A 77 -10.68 -27.80 3.60
C GLN A 77 -9.52 -28.57 2.95
N TYR A 78 -8.85 -27.97 1.96
CA TYR A 78 -7.74 -28.55 1.20
C TYR A 78 -6.37 -27.95 1.57
N LEU A 79 -6.35 -26.83 2.29
CA LEU A 79 -5.10 -26.19 2.71
C LEU A 79 -4.43 -27.02 3.81
N PRO A 80 -3.16 -27.42 3.60
CA PRO A 80 -2.42 -28.13 4.63
C PRO A 80 -2.20 -27.17 5.82
N SER A 81 -2.08 -27.74 7.01
CA SER A 81 -1.67 -27.01 8.22
C SER A 81 -0.60 -27.87 8.91
N PRO A 82 0.71 -27.55 8.82
CA PRO A 82 1.37 -26.37 8.21
C PRO A 82 1.66 -26.50 6.70
N ASP A 83 2.38 -25.53 6.12
CA ASP A 83 2.88 -25.55 4.73
C ASP A 83 3.54 -26.90 4.41
N ARG A 84 3.29 -27.43 3.22
CA ARG A 84 3.88 -28.69 2.76
C ARG A 84 4.58 -28.51 1.44
N GLU A 85 5.78 -29.07 1.33
CA GLU A 85 6.48 -29.16 0.06
C GLU A 85 6.20 -30.52 -0.59
N ILE A 86 5.72 -30.50 -1.83
CA ILE A 86 5.45 -31.71 -2.60
C ILE A 86 6.14 -31.54 -3.96
N PHE A 87 7.08 -32.45 -4.27
CA PHE A 87 7.86 -32.42 -5.52
C PHE A 87 8.50 -31.05 -5.83
N GLY A 88 9.03 -30.36 -4.82
CA GLY A 88 9.64 -29.03 -4.96
C GLY A 88 8.64 -27.87 -5.08
N VAL A 89 7.34 -28.14 -4.95
CA VAL A 89 6.27 -27.13 -4.95
C VAL A 89 5.78 -26.91 -3.52
N THR A 90 5.87 -25.67 -3.04
CA THR A 90 5.30 -25.28 -1.74
C THR A 90 3.78 -25.10 -1.86
N LEU A 91 3.02 -25.95 -1.17
CA LEU A 91 1.59 -25.76 -0.95
C LEU A 91 1.40 -24.78 0.23
N PRO A 92 0.81 -23.60 0.00
CA PRO A 92 0.63 -22.61 1.04
C PRO A 92 -0.38 -23.12 2.08
N SER A 93 -0.13 -22.86 3.36
CA SER A 93 -1.14 -23.02 4.40
C SER A 93 -1.92 -21.72 4.61
N ARG A 94 -2.90 -21.78 5.52
CA ARG A 94 -3.55 -20.58 6.07
C ARG A 94 -2.54 -19.57 6.61
N GLY A 95 -1.43 -20.04 7.21
CA GLY A 95 -0.36 -19.18 7.72
C GLY A 95 0.33 -18.39 6.61
N THR A 96 0.55 -18.98 5.43
CA THR A 96 1.14 -18.29 4.27
C THR A 96 0.22 -17.19 3.74
N PHE A 97 -1.09 -17.46 3.65
CA PHE A 97 -2.09 -16.45 3.25
C PHE A 97 -2.15 -15.29 4.25
N GLU A 98 -2.08 -15.56 5.55
CA GLU A 98 -2.04 -14.51 6.58
C GLU A 98 -0.76 -13.67 6.51
N GLN A 99 0.40 -14.29 6.25
CA GLN A 99 1.64 -13.56 6.01
C GLN A 99 1.53 -12.65 4.79
N GLY A 100 0.96 -13.15 3.68
CA GLY A 100 0.69 -12.35 2.48
C GLY A 100 -0.26 -11.17 2.76
N ARG A 101 -1.31 -11.41 3.54
CA ARG A 101 -2.25 -10.38 4.00
C ARG A 101 -1.56 -9.28 4.81
N VAL A 102 -0.76 -9.66 5.81
CA VAL A 102 0.00 -8.71 6.64
C VAL A 102 0.96 -7.89 5.79
N ARG A 103 1.63 -8.51 4.81
CA ARG A 103 2.52 -7.83 3.87
C ARG A 103 1.79 -6.78 3.05
N LEU A 104 0.66 -7.12 2.44
CA LEU A 104 -0.16 -6.19 1.66
C LEU A 104 -0.70 -5.03 2.52
N MET A 105 -1.11 -5.33 3.76
CA MET A 105 -1.55 -4.32 4.73
C MET A 105 -0.42 -3.34 5.07
N TYR A 106 0.79 -3.86 5.34
CA TYR A 106 1.96 -3.03 5.63
C TYR A 106 2.36 -2.15 4.44
N LEU A 107 2.33 -2.70 3.21
CA LEU A 107 2.62 -1.96 1.98
C LEU A 107 1.68 -0.76 1.80
N ALA A 108 0.37 -0.97 1.93
CA ALA A 108 -0.60 0.10 1.80
C ALA A 108 -0.46 1.14 2.91
N LYS A 109 -0.35 0.69 4.17
CA LYS A 109 -0.27 1.59 5.33
C LYS A 109 0.96 2.50 5.27
N ARG A 110 2.14 1.94 4.96
CA ARG A 110 3.39 2.71 4.97
C ARG A 110 3.50 3.70 3.81
N THR A 111 2.83 3.43 2.70
CA THR A 111 2.79 4.31 1.51
C THR A 111 1.61 5.28 1.52
N GLY A 112 0.72 5.19 2.52
CA GLY A 112 -0.43 6.07 2.69
C GLY A 112 -1.68 5.69 1.89
N GLY A 113 -1.72 4.48 1.31
CA GLY A 113 -2.89 3.95 0.62
C GLY A 113 -3.90 3.27 1.54
N LEU A 114 -4.78 2.46 0.95
CA LEU A 114 -5.77 1.63 1.64
C LEU A 114 -5.49 0.15 1.39
N PHE A 115 -5.79 -0.66 2.39
CA PHE A 115 -5.80 -2.12 2.32
C PHE A 115 -7.25 -2.61 2.41
N PHE A 116 -7.60 -3.59 1.58
CA PHE A 116 -8.90 -4.25 1.59
C PHE A 116 -8.73 -5.76 1.50
N ASP A 117 -9.50 -6.50 2.29
CA ASP A 117 -9.70 -7.92 2.10
C ASP A 117 -10.91 -8.13 1.18
N MET A 118 -10.68 -8.79 0.04
CA MET A 118 -11.75 -9.19 -0.85
C MET A 118 -12.29 -10.53 -0.35
N ARG A 119 -13.50 -10.51 0.23
CA ARG A 119 -14.13 -11.71 0.79
C ARG A 119 -14.96 -12.44 -0.25
N MET A 120 -15.48 -11.71 -1.22
CA MET A 120 -16.20 -12.30 -2.36
C MET A 120 -15.99 -11.48 -3.64
N PRO A 121 -16.19 -12.09 -4.82
CA PRO A 121 -16.11 -11.41 -6.12
C PRO A 121 -16.90 -10.09 -6.21
N GLY A 122 -18.07 -10.02 -5.56
CA GLY A 122 -18.93 -8.85 -5.55
C GLY A 122 -18.35 -7.61 -4.86
N ASP A 123 -17.35 -7.78 -3.97
CA ASP A 123 -16.79 -6.66 -3.19
C ASP A 123 -15.93 -5.71 -4.05
N LEU A 124 -15.43 -6.19 -5.20
CA LEU A 124 -14.42 -5.47 -5.98
C LEU A 124 -14.92 -4.10 -6.45
N GLY A 125 -16.20 -4.00 -6.84
CA GLY A 125 -16.78 -2.72 -7.26
C GLY A 125 -16.72 -1.67 -6.16
N GLU A 126 -17.23 -2.01 -4.98
CA GLU A 126 -17.23 -1.12 -3.82
C GLU A 126 -15.80 -0.78 -3.36
N ILE A 127 -14.89 -1.76 -3.37
CA ILE A 127 -13.47 -1.55 -3.05
C ILE A 127 -12.84 -0.55 -4.03
N MET A 128 -13.07 -0.73 -5.33
CA MET A 128 -12.53 0.17 -6.35
C MET A 128 -13.09 1.58 -6.22
N ASP A 129 -14.39 1.74 -5.94
CA ASP A 129 -14.99 3.05 -5.68
C ASP A 129 -14.33 3.75 -4.48
N LYS A 130 -14.07 3.03 -3.39
CA LYS A 130 -13.35 3.56 -2.21
C LYS A 130 -11.91 3.94 -2.56
N ILE A 131 -11.20 3.11 -3.32
CA ILE A 131 -9.83 3.40 -3.79
C ILE A 131 -9.84 4.66 -4.65
N MET A 132 -10.74 4.76 -5.64
CA MET A 132 -10.82 5.89 -6.56
C MET A 132 -11.21 7.18 -5.84
N SER A 133 -12.12 7.12 -4.88
CA SER A 133 -12.46 8.26 -4.03
C SER A 133 -11.25 8.71 -3.20
N SER A 134 -10.54 7.78 -2.55
CA SER A 134 -9.31 8.09 -1.80
C SER A 134 -8.20 8.64 -2.71
N ALA A 135 -8.06 8.07 -3.91
CA ALA A 135 -7.13 8.51 -4.92
C ALA A 135 -7.47 9.93 -5.39
N ARG A 136 -8.73 10.33 -5.50
CA ARG A 136 -9.10 11.69 -5.91
C ARG A 136 -9.02 12.72 -4.77
N SER A 137 -9.36 12.32 -3.55
CA SER A 137 -9.54 13.22 -2.40
C SER A 137 -8.29 13.43 -1.53
N GLN A 138 -7.10 13.11 -2.03
CA GLN A 138 -5.86 13.24 -1.25
C GLN A 138 -5.30 14.66 -1.36
N TYR A 139 -5.48 15.46 -0.30
CA TYR A 139 -4.82 16.76 -0.16
C TYR A 139 -3.34 16.56 0.21
N HIS A 140 -2.44 17.15 -0.56
CA HIS A 140 -1.00 17.08 -0.29
C HIS A 140 -0.56 18.31 0.51
N LEU A 141 -0.33 18.14 1.81
CA LEU A 141 0.24 19.19 2.64
C LEU A 141 1.77 19.07 2.63
N SER A 142 2.45 20.08 2.09
CA SER A 142 3.91 20.14 2.04
C SER A 142 4.43 21.00 3.17
N TYR A 143 5.35 20.47 3.97
CA TYR A 143 6.07 21.20 5.01
C TYR A 143 7.53 21.38 4.58
N ILE A 144 8.00 22.62 4.58
CA ILE A 144 9.41 22.96 4.36
C ILE A 144 10.00 23.35 5.72
N PRO A 145 10.97 22.60 6.26
CA PRO A 145 11.61 22.95 7.52
C PRO A 145 12.29 24.32 7.43
N SER A 146 12.22 25.11 8.50
CA SER A 146 12.95 26.38 8.62
C SER A 146 14.47 26.17 8.68
N ASN A 147 14.92 25.04 9.25
CA ASN A 147 16.31 24.62 9.20
C ASN A 147 16.61 23.98 7.83
N ARG A 148 17.44 24.65 7.02
CA ARG A 148 17.84 24.18 5.68
C ARG A 148 18.95 23.13 5.73
N ALA A 149 19.54 22.84 6.88
CA ALA A 149 20.48 21.74 7.03
C ALA A 149 19.75 20.42 6.72
N ARG A 150 20.20 19.71 5.67
CA ARG A 150 19.71 18.37 5.30
C ARG A 150 20.30 17.33 6.25
N ASP A 151 19.95 17.45 7.53
CA ASP A 151 20.47 16.64 8.65
C ASP A 151 19.92 15.21 8.70
N GLY A 152 18.99 14.87 7.79
CA GLY A 152 18.38 13.54 7.72
C GLY A 152 17.43 13.21 8.86
N GLN A 153 17.17 14.15 9.78
CA GLN A 153 16.35 13.90 10.96
C GLN A 153 14.86 13.92 10.62
N CYS A 154 14.13 12.90 11.09
CA CYS A 154 12.67 12.86 10.98
C CYS A 154 12.06 13.84 11.98
N ARG A 155 11.19 14.73 11.49
CA ARG A 155 10.45 15.68 12.33
C ARG A 155 8.99 15.24 12.46
N LYS A 156 8.48 15.25 13.69
CA LYS A 156 7.07 14.96 13.95
C LYS A 156 6.22 16.16 13.51
N ILE A 157 5.28 15.94 12.60
CA ILE A 157 4.31 16.94 12.17
C ILE A 157 2.96 16.56 12.76
N GLU A 158 2.35 17.47 13.51
CA GLU A 158 0.99 17.33 14.00
C GLU A 158 0.06 18.20 13.15
N VAL A 159 -0.95 17.59 12.55
CA VAL A 159 -1.96 18.30 11.76
C VAL A 159 -3.19 18.50 12.63
N LYS A 160 -3.53 19.76 12.91
CA LYS A 160 -4.77 20.15 13.60
C LYS A 160 -5.70 20.79 12.59
N LEU A 161 -6.96 20.42 12.64
CA LEU A 161 -8.01 21.10 11.87
C LEU A 161 -8.51 22.27 12.71
N LEU A 162 -8.69 23.42 12.08
CA LEU A 162 -9.19 24.64 12.70
C LEU A 162 -10.60 24.93 12.18
N ASP A 163 -11.48 25.44 13.03
CA ASP A 163 -12.77 25.99 12.62
C ASP A 163 -12.60 27.39 12.00
N GLU A 164 -13.70 27.95 11.49
CA GLU A 164 -13.72 29.31 10.91
C GLU A 164 -13.34 30.39 11.94
N SER A 165 -13.37 30.07 13.23
CA SER A 165 -13.01 30.94 14.35
C SER A 165 -11.58 30.72 14.87
N GLY A 166 -10.80 29.81 14.26
CA GLY A 166 -9.44 29.46 14.70
C GLY A 166 -9.36 28.52 15.91
N GLY A 167 -10.50 28.01 16.40
CA GLY A 167 -10.57 26.97 17.43
C GLY A 167 -10.20 25.59 16.86
N GLN A 168 -9.68 24.69 17.70
CA GLN A 168 -9.40 23.32 17.26
C GLN A 168 -10.71 22.61 16.89
N TYR A 169 -10.89 22.32 15.60
CA TYR A 169 -12.07 21.62 15.09
C TYR A 169 -12.06 20.18 15.61
N LYS A 170 -12.97 19.87 16.54
CA LYS A 170 -13.23 18.50 16.96
C LYS A 170 -14.23 17.91 15.98
N ILE A 171 -13.78 16.95 15.18
CA ILE A 171 -14.66 16.22 14.26
C ILE A 171 -15.43 15.17 15.04
N GLN A 172 -16.37 15.66 15.83
CA GLN A 172 -17.46 14.86 16.33
C GLN A 172 -18.65 15.27 15.45
N ASP A 173 -19.11 14.33 14.64
CA ASP A 173 -20.33 14.43 13.82
C ASP A 173 -20.26 15.32 12.58
N LEU A 174 -19.35 15.01 11.65
CA LEU A 174 -19.56 15.41 10.24
C LEU A 174 -20.73 14.61 9.67
N TRP A 175 -21.93 15.19 9.79
CA TRP A 175 -23.10 14.79 9.02
C TRP A 175 -23.14 15.63 7.74
N ASP A 176 -22.96 14.99 6.57
CA ASP A 176 -23.28 15.65 5.31
C ASP A 176 -24.80 15.87 5.25
N LYS A 177 -25.26 17.12 5.41
CA LYS A 177 -26.70 17.44 5.39
C LYS A 177 -27.35 17.22 4.02
N LYS A 178 -26.57 17.22 2.92
CA LYS A 178 -27.07 16.96 1.57
C LYS A 178 -27.13 15.47 1.26
N GLU A 179 -26.10 14.71 1.66
CA GLU A 179 -26.04 13.26 1.38
C GLU A 179 -26.52 12.36 2.53
N LYS A 180 -26.84 12.93 3.70
CA LYS A 180 -27.21 12.21 4.94
C LYS A 180 -26.21 11.10 5.30
N LYS A 181 -24.91 11.34 5.10
CA LYS A 181 -23.85 10.38 5.38
C LYS A 181 -22.87 10.95 6.39
N LYS A 182 -22.36 10.06 7.26
CA LYS A 182 -21.27 10.36 8.17
C LYS A 182 -19.98 10.47 7.35
N ILE A 183 -19.31 11.62 7.40
CA ILE A 183 -18.02 11.79 6.74
C ILE A 183 -16.96 11.19 7.65
N GLU A 184 -16.45 10.03 7.27
CA GLU A 184 -15.31 9.41 7.91
C GLU A 184 -14.03 9.94 7.27
N TYR A 185 -13.12 10.49 8.09
CA TYR A 185 -11.82 10.98 7.62
C TYR A 185 -10.72 10.31 8.42
N THR A 186 -9.59 10.05 7.79
CA THR A 186 -8.39 9.54 8.45
C THR A 186 -7.23 10.43 8.06
N ILE A 187 -6.58 11.08 9.03
CA ILE A 187 -5.31 11.75 8.78
C ILE A 187 -4.26 10.66 8.61
N ARG A 188 -3.63 10.59 7.43
CA ARG A 188 -2.61 9.61 7.11
C ARG A 188 -1.34 10.32 6.72
N ALA A 189 -0.30 10.09 7.50
CA ALA A 189 1.04 10.57 7.21
C ALA A 189 1.98 9.37 7.06
N PRO A 190 2.88 9.37 6.07
CA PRO A 190 3.97 8.39 6.03
C PRO A 190 4.87 8.57 7.27
N GLU A 191 5.39 7.48 7.83
CA GLU A 191 6.19 7.49 9.06
C GLU A 191 7.37 8.47 9.02
N CYS A 192 8.06 8.59 7.88
CA CYS A 192 9.07 9.61 7.66
C CYS A 192 9.39 9.81 6.18
N ARG A 193 9.34 11.05 5.69
CA ARG A 193 9.70 11.44 4.32
C ARG A 193 11.00 12.25 4.34
N VAL A 194 11.99 11.82 3.57
CA VAL A 194 13.27 12.52 3.39
C VAL A 194 13.31 13.00 1.95
N ALA A 195 13.64 14.27 1.74
CA ALA A 195 13.76 14.82 0.39
C ALA A 195 14.98 14.18 -0.31
N PRO A 196 14.86 13.76 -1.59
CA PRO A 196 16.00 13.28 -2.33
C PRO A 196 17.07 14.37 -2.44
N ALA A 197 18.35 13.95 -2.45
CA ALA A 197 19.44 14.87 -2.75
C ALA A 197 19.27 15.37 -4.19
N SER A 198 19.15 16.69 -4.32
CA SER A 198 19.17 17.44 -5.57
C SER A 198 20.46 17.23 -6.34
#